data_AF-A0A285MUN0-F1
#
_entry.id   AF-A0A285MUN0-F1
#
_cell.length_a   1.000
_cell.length_b   1.000
_cell.length_c   1.000
_cell.angle_alpha   90.00
_cell.angle_beta   90.00
_cell.angle_gamma   90.00
#
_symmetry.space_group_name_H-M   'P 1'
#
loop_
_entity.id
_entity.type
_entity.pdbx_description
1 polymer ?
#
loop_
_entity_poly.entity_id
_entity_poly.type
_entity_poly.pdbx_seq_one_letter_code
_entity_poly.pdbx_strand_id
1 'polypeptide(L)' 'MNLRFIELTLGNYTVSHGYENNKEILEDFKSNEPSKKLVAIDRIKSLSEKYILIDYLDGRWVYWEYEESYQYVKNLLTAK' A
#
# COMPACT_ATOMS: atom_id res chain seq x y z
N MET A 1 -3.81 -8.78 -19.98
CA MET A 1 -4.42 -7.87 -18.98
C MET A 1 -3.76 -6.52 -19.14
N ASN A 2 -4.52 -5.43 -19.21
CA ASN A 2 -3.96 -4.08 -19.26
C ASN A 2 -3.44 -3.71 -17.87
N LEU A 3 -2.12 -3.56 -17.74
CA LEU A 3 -1.49 -3.08 -16.52
C LEU A 3 -1.89 -1.62 -16.30
N ARG A 4 -2.70 -1.37 -15.26
CA ARG A 4 -3.08 -0.02 -14.84
C ARG A 4 -2.26 0.39 -13.63
N PHE A 5 -1.86 1.65 -13.59
CA PHE A 5 -1.07 2.23 -12.52
C PHE A 5 -1.74 3.49 -11.99
N ILE A 6 -1.48 3.79 -10.71
CA ILE A 6 -1.81 5.09 -10.10
C ILE A 6 -0.53 5.67 -9.48
N GLU A 7 -0.39 7.00 -9.52
CA GLU A 7 0.66 7.70 -8.77
C GLU A 7 0.15 7.99 -7.36
N LEU A 8 0.95 7.66 -6.35
CA LEU A 8 0.70 7.96 -4.94
C LEU A 8 1.96 8.53 -4.29
N THR A 9 1.77 9.39 -3.29
CA THR A 9 2.83 9.94 -2.45
C THR A 9 2.94 9.09 -1.20
N LEU A 10 3.96 8.23 -1.17
CA LEU A 10 4.08 7.14 -0.21
C LEU A 10 5.16 7.41 0.85
N GLY A 11 4.80 7.26 2.13
CA GLY A 11 5.60 7.61 3.30
C GLY A 11 6.19 6.39 4.04
N ASN A 12 5.94 6.30 5.34
CA ASN A 12 6.34 5.13 6.13
C ASN A 12 5.54 3.90 5.71
N TYR A 13 6.11 2.73 5.95
CA TYR A 13 5.43 1.47 5.63
C TYR A 13 5.76 0.39 6.63
N THR A 14 4.84 -0.56 6.76
CA THR A 14 4.99 -1.75 7.60
C THR A 14 4.88 -2.98 6.74
N VAL A 15 5.86 -3.87 6.83
CA VAL A 15 5.84 -5.17 6.15
C VAL A 15 5.24 -6.21 7.08
N SER A 16 4.24 -6.95 6.61
CA SER A 16 3.71 -8.14 7.30
C SER A 16 4.40 -9.40 6.79
N HIS A 17 5.04 -10.12 7.70
CA HIS A 17 5.79 -11.35 7.44
C HIS A 17 4.97 -12.61 7.72
N GLY A 18 3.67 -12.47 7.99
CA GLY A 18 2.79 -13.57 8.39
C GLY A 18 2.63 -13.67 9.91
N TYR A 19 2.36 -14.87 10.41
CA TYR A 19 2.05 -15.11 11.81
C TYR A 19 2.99 -16.12 12.45
N GLU A 20 3.40 -15.84 13.68
CA GLU A 20 4.04 -16.81 14.57
C GLU A 20 3.27 -16.85 15.89
N ASN A 21 2.83 -18.04 16.31
CA ASN A 21 2.04 -18.22 17.53
C ASN A 21 0.79 -17.31 17.63
N ASN A 22 0.04 -17.20 16.52
CA ASN A 22 -1.13 -16.30 16.38
C ASN A 22 -0.83 -14.80 16.57
N LYS A 23 0.43 -14.40 16.50
CA LYS A 23 0.84 -13.00 16.51
C LYS A 23 1.38 -12.63 15.14
N GLU A 24 0.87 -11.56 14.57
CA GLU A 24 1.37 -11.04 13.31
C GLU A 24 2.80 -10.51 13.51
N ILE A 25 3.69 -10.87 12.59
CA ILE A 25 5.07 -10.38 12.56
C ILE A 25 5.10 -9.16 11.65
N LEU A 26 5.32 -7.99 12.24
CA LEU A 26 5.36 -6.70 11.56
C LEU A 26 6.76 -6.10 11.67
N GLU A 27 7.23 -5.52 10.58
CA GLU A 27 8.48 -4.74 10.53
C GLU A 27 8.18 -3.33 10.00
N ASP A 28 8.43 -2.32 10.84
CA ASP A 28 8.18 -0.92 10.51
C ASP A 28 9.40 -0.25 9.88
N PHE A 29 9.18 0.40 8.75
CA PHE A 29 10.20 1.16 8.03
C PHE A 29 9.80 2.62 7.97
N LYS A 30 10.70 3.48 8.45
CA LYS A 30 10.53 4.93 8.38
C LYS A 30 11.18 5.47 7.12
N SER A 31 10.42 6.24 6.35
CA SER A 31 10.99 7.05 5.27
C SER A 31 11.33 8.42 5.84
N ASN A 32 12.49 8.97 5.47
CA ASN A 32 12.85 10.33 5.88
C ASN A 32 11.87 11.36 5.30
N GLU A 33 11.42 11.14 4.06
CA GLU A 33 10.43 11.96 3.37
C GLU A 33 9.50 11.09 2.52
N PRO A 34 8.20 11.44 2.41
CA PRO A 34 7.29 10.82 1.46
C PRO A 34 7.76 11.04 0.02
N SER A 35 7.56 10.03 -0.84
CA SER A 35 8.00 10.08 -2.23
C SER A 35 6.94 9.56 -3.18
N LYS A 36 6.88 10.15 -4.38
CA LYS A 36 5.97 9.71 -5.44
C LYS A 36 6.38 8.35 -5.97
N LYS A 37 5.40 7.44 -6.09
CA LYS A 37 5.58 6.10 -6.65
C LYS A 37 4.40 5.75 -7.55
N LEU A 38 4.68 5.07 -8.65
CA LEU A 38 3.67 4.41 -9.47
C LEU A 38 3.37 3.03 -8.89
N VAL A 39 2.12 2.81 -8.51
CA VAL A 39 1.62 1.57 -7.93
C VAL A 39 0.73 0.87 -8.94
N ALA A 40 1.04 -0.39 -9.23
CA ALA A 40 0.18 -1.23 -10.06
C ALA A 40 -1.14 -1.52 -9.34
N ILE A 41 -2.26 -1.21 -9.99
CA ILE A 41 -3.60 -1.34 -9.38
C ILE A 41 -3.87 -2.78 -8.96
N ASP A 42 -3.43 -3.75 -9.76
CA ASP A 42 -3.68 -5.18 -9.51
C ASP A 42 -2.98 -5.72 -8.25
N ARG A 43 -2.01 -4.98 -7.69
CA ARG A 43 -1.33 -5.33 -6.43
C ARG A 43 -2.04 -4.78 -5.21
N ILE A 44 -2.97 -3.85 -5.37
CA ILE A 44 -3.67 -3.21 -4.25
C ILE A 44 -4.75 -4.16 -3.74
N LYS A 45 -4.70 -4.48 -2.45
CA LYS A 45 -5.67 -5.36 -1.78
C LYS A 45 -6.78 -4.59 -1.09
N SER A 46 -6.43 -3.46 -0.47
CA SER A 46 -7.38 -2.62 0.23
C SER A 46 -6.86 -1.19 0.37
N LEU A 47 -7.79 -0.28 0.64
CA LEU A 47 -7.54 1.13 0.89
C LEU A 47 -8.27 1.52 2.18
N SER A 48 -7.55 2.17 3.09
CA SER A 48 -8.08 2.78 4.32
C SER A 48 -7.79 4.29 4.32
N GLU A 49 -8.25 5.03 5.33
CA GLU A 49 -8.03 6.49 5.38
C GLU A 49 -6.56 6.90 5.39
N LYS A 50 -5.68 6.10 6.01
CA LYS A 50 -4.24 6.41 6.15
C LYS A 50 -3.33 5.45 5.38
N TYR A 51 -3.77 4.23 5.12
CA TYR A 51 -2.93 3.19 4.53
C TYR A 51 -3.52 2.58 3.26
N ILE A 52 -2.62 2.21 2.35
CA ILE A 52 -2.90 1.31 1.24
C ILE A 52 -2.20 -0.04 1.48
N LEU A 53 -2.93 -1.14 1.30
CA LEU A 53 -2.39 -2.49 1.44
C LEU A 53 -2.02 -3.04 0.07
N ILE A 54 -0.77 -3.46 -0.10
CA ILE A 54 -0.23 -3.89 -1.38
C ILE A 54 0.45 -5.26 -1.23
N ASP A 55 0.21 -6.16 -2.20
CA ASP A 55 1.00 -7.38 -2.36
C ASP A 55 2.46 -7.05 -2.66
N TYR A 56 3.37 -7.69 -1.95
CA TYR A 56 4.82 -7.51 -2.04
C TYR A 56 5.54 -8.81 -2.41
N LEU A 57 6.86 -8.74 -2.49
CA LEU A 57 7.70 -9.89 -2.83
C LEU A 57 7.46 -11.04 -1.85
N ASP A 58 7.58 -12.27 -2.36
CA ASP A 58 7.43 -13.52 -1.61
C ASP A 58 6.09 -13.67 -0.86
N GLY A 59 5.01 -13.11 -1.43
CA GLY A 59 3.66 -13.22 -0.88
C GLY A 59 3.42 -12.40 0.39
N ARG A 60 4.35 -11.52 0.75
CA ARG A 60 4.21 -10.60 1.88
C ARG A 60 3.26 -9.47 1.54
N TRP A 61 2.70 -8.84 2.57
CA TRP A 61 1.89 -7.63 2.42
C TRP A 61 2.60 -6.42 3.00
N VAL A 62 2.36 -5.26 2.40
CA VAL A 62 2.89 -3.99 2.88
C VAL A 62 1.76 -3.01 3.07
N TYR A 63 1.66 -2.47 4.28
CA TYR A 63 0.85 -1.30 4.59
C TYR A 63 1.69 -0.07 4.33
N TRP A 64 1.27 0.77 3.39
CA TRP A 64 1.98 2.02 3.08
C TRP A 64 1.13 3.21 3.47
N GLU A 65 1.70 4.15 4.24
CA GLU A 65 1.11 5.47 4.43
C GLU A 65 1.10 6.22 3.10
N TYR A 66 -0.02 6.87 2.79
CA TYR A 66 -0.15 7.74 1.62
C TYR A 66 -0.69 9.11 2.04
N GLU A 67 -0.36 10.15 1.28
CA GLU A 67 -0.71 11.53 1.65
C GLU A 67 -2.00 12.05 0.99
N GLU A 68 -2.40 11.45 -0.12
CA GLU A 68 -3.61 11.85 -0.82
C GLU A 68 -4.87 11.66 0.05
N SER A 69 -5.94 12.37 -0.28
CA SER A 69 -7.22 12.10 0.40
C SER A 69 -7.76 10.71 0.02
N TYR A 70 -8.35 10.02 1.00
CA TYR A 70 -9.02 8.73 0.78
C TYR A 70 -10.00 8.77 -0.40
N GLN A 71 -10.81 9.83 -0.49
CA GLN A 71 -11.81 9.94 -1.55
C GLN A 71 -11.19 10.08 -2.94
N TYR A 72 -10.07 10.80 -3.06
CA TYR A 72 -9.33 10.93 -4.32
C TYR A 72 -8.82 9.56 -4.78
N VAL A 73 -8.13 8.81 -3.90
CA VAL A 73 -7.57 7.49 -4.25
C VAL A 73 -8.69 6.49 -4.54
N LYS A 74 -9.76 6.48 -3.74
CA LYS A 74 -10.93 5.64 -3.98
C LYS A 74 -11.55 5.88 -5.35
N ASN A 75 -11.68 7.14 -5.76
CA ASN A 75 -12.22 7.49 -7.09
C ASN A 75 -11.31 6.97 -8.21
N LEU A 76 -9.98 7.10 -8.09
CA LEU A 76 -9.04 6.56 -9.07
C LEU A 76 -9.16 5.04 -9.23
N LEU A 77 -9.33 4.31 -8.11
CA LEU A 77 -9.39 2.85 -8.11
C LEU A 77 -10.73 2.28 -8.61
N THR A 78 -11.81 3.05 -8.47
CA THR A 78 -13.18 2.60 -8.78
C THR A 78 -13.77 3.25 -10.04
N ALA A 79 -13.05 4.19 -10.66
CA ALA A 79 -13.40 4.73 -11.97
C ALA A 79 -13.47 3.60 -13.00
N LYS A 80 -14.59 3.55 -13.72
CA LYS A 80 -14.86 2.58 -14.80
C LYS A 80 -14.18 3.00 -16.09
#